data_AF-A0A0L6JBU8-F1
#
_entry.id   AF-A0A0L6JBU8-F1
#
_cell.length_a   1.000
_cell.length_b   1.000
_cell.length_c   1.000
_cell.angle_alpha   90.00
_cell.angle_beta   90.00
_cell.angle_gamma   90.00
#
_symmetry.space_group_name_H-M   'P 1'
#
loop_
_entity.id
_entity.type
_entity.pdbx_description
1 polymer ?
#
loop_
_entity_poly.entity_id
_entity_poly.type
_entity_poly.pdbx_seq_one_letter_code
_entity_poly.pdbx_strand_id
1 'polypeptide(L)'
;MDDQGTEAGAGPDAAGPDAAWLALHAAREAVERALTLAQARQRFGSDAAAVAQARREEAELLVDLDRILTQIRAAEYRRRPGSRRW
;
A
#
# COMPACT_ATOMS: atom_id res chain seq x y z
N MET A 1 8.26 -10.96 -45.95
CA MET A 1 9.01 -11.68 -44.92
C MET A 1 8.69 -11.00 -43.63
N ASP A 2 7.72 -11.59 -42.95
CA ASP A 2 7.29 -11.27 -41.62
C ASP A 2 8.46 -11.34 -40.66
N ASP A 3 8.60 -10.34 -39.79
CA ASP A 3 9.05 -10.60 -38.43
C ASP A 3 8.39 -9.57 -37.50
N GLN A 4 7.15 -9.86 -37.13
CA GLN A 4 6.56 -9.32 -35.92
C GLN A 4 7.26 -10.00 -34.73
N GLY A 5 8.37 -9.40 -34.30
CA GLY A 5 9.03 -9.72 -33.03
C GLY A 5 8.19 -9.21 -31.86
N THR A 6 7.29 -10.08 -31.40
CA THR A 6 6.61 -9.99 -30.13
C THR A 6 7.66 -9.99 -29.01
N GLU A 7 7.79 -8.87 -28.28
CA GLU A 7 8.18 -8.91 -26.87
C GLU A 7 7.04 -8.33 -26.03
N ALA A 8 5.96 -9.11 -26.00
CA ALA A 8 5.11 -9.19 -24.83
C ALA A 8 5.97 -9.68 -23.66
N GLY A 9 6.49 -8.74 -22.88
CA GLY A 9 7.36 -9.03 -21.75
C GLY A 9 7.34 -7.95 -20.66
N ALA A 10 6.31 -7.10 -20.61
CA ALA A 10 6.09 -6.23 -19.45
C ALA A 10 5.42 -7.06 -18.33
N GLY A 11 6.19 -7.99 -17.76
CA GLY A 11 5.85 -8.58 -16.47
C GLY A 11 5.84 -7.49 -15.39
N PRO A 12 5.19 -7.72 -14.24
CA PRO A 12 5.12 -6.75 -13.14
C PRO A 12 6.51 -6.27 -12.63
N ASP A 13 7.59 -6.95 -13.00
CA ASP A 13 8.98 -6.62 -12.69
C ASP A 13 9.64 -5.58 -13.62
N ALA A 14 8.98 -5.16 -14.71
CA ALA A 14 9.50 -4.09 -15.58
C ALA A 14 9.36 -2.68 -14.96
N ALA A 15 8.57 -2.57 -13.89
CA ALA A 15 8.47 -1.37 -13.08
C ALA A 15 9.75 -1.23 -12.24
N GLY A 16 10.64 -0.33 -12.64
CA GLY A 16 11.88 -0.05 -11.90
C GLY A 16 11.64 0.30 -10.42
N PRO A 17 12.70 0.36 -9.58
CA PRO A 17 12.59 0.55 -8.13
C PRO A 17 11.80 1.80 -7.71
N ASP A 18 11.73 2.82 -8.56
CA ASP A 18 10.90 4.01 -8.34
C ASP A 18 9.40 3.76 -8.54
N ALA A 19 9.00 2.90 -9.47
CA ALA A 19 7.60 2.52 -9.64
C ALA A 19 7.08 1.68 -8.47
N ALA A 20 7.90 0.74 -7.96
CA ALA A 20 7.58 0.00 -6.74
C ALA A 20 7.49 0.92 -5.51
N TRP A 21 8.34 1.94 -5.41
CA TRP A 21 8.26 2.97 -4.38
C TRP A 21 6.96 3.77 -4.45
N LEU A 22 6.58 4.25 -5.64
CA LEU A 22 5.33 4.96 -5.84
C LEU A 22 4.10 4.10 -5.53
N ALA A 23 4.14 2.81 -5.88
CA ALA A 23 3.08 1.86 -5.58
C ALA A 23 2.87 1.70 -4.05
N LEU A 24 3.95 1.66 -3.25
CA LEU A 24 3.84 1.62 -1.79
C LEU A 24 3.14 2.87 -1.23
N HIS A 25 3.43 4.06 -1.78
CA HIS A 25 2.76 5.29 -1.37
C HIS A 25 1.29 5.34 -1.81
N ALA A 26 0.97 4.84 -3.00
CA ALA A 26 -0.41 4.70 -3.45
C ALA A 26 -1.19 3.72 -2.54
N ALA A 27 -0.57 2.61 -2.14
CA ALA A 27 -1.15 1.65 -1.21
C ALA A 27 -1.39 2.29 0.18
N ARG A 28 -0.40 3.04 0.69
CA ARG A 28 -0.55 3.81 1.94
C ARG A 28 -1.77 4.74 1.89
N GLU A 29 -1.87 5.54 0.83
CA GLU A 29 -2.97 6.49 0.67
C GLU A 29 -4.34 5.78 0.61
N ALA A 30 -4.41 4.64 -0.08
CA ALA A 30 -5.63 3.85 -0.14
C ALA A 30 -6.06 3.33 1.25
N VAL A 31 -5.12 2.84 2.05
CA VAL A 31 -5.38 2.38 3.42
C VAL A 31 -5.81 3.55 4.32
N GLU A 32 -5.16 4.72 4.22
CA GLU A 32 -5.53 5.92 4.98
C GLU A 32 -6.96 6.41 4.65
N ARG A 33 -7.37 6.38 3.38
CA ARG A 33 -8.75 6.67 2.99
C ARG A 33 -9.74 5.63 3.54
N ALA A 34 -9.39 4.34 3.49
CA ALA A 34 -10.23 3.28 4.04
C ALA A 34 -10.39 3.40 5.56
N LEU A 35 -9.32 3.75 6.28
CA LEU A 35 -9.36 4.04 7.73
C LEU A 35 -10.32 5.17 8.04
N THR A 36 -10.22 6.27 7.28
CA THR A 36 -11.13 7.43 7.44
C THR A 36 -12.59 7.02 7.27
N LEU A 37 -12.89 6.16 6.28
CA LEU A 37 -14.24 5.64 6.07
C LEU A 37 -14.70 4.70 7.20
N ALA A 38 -13.85 3.79 7.67
CA ALA A 38 -14.16 2.92 8.80
C ALA A 38 -14.47 3.72 10.07
N GLN A 39 -13.68 4.75 10.36
CA GLN A 39 -13.89 5.65 11.49
C GLN A 39 -15.20 6.46 11.35
N ALA A 40 -15.52 6.94 10.15
CA ALA A 40 -16.79 7.61 9.89
C ALA A 40 -17.98 6.67 10.12
N ARG A 41 -17.92 5.42 9.64
CA ARG A 41 -18.96 4.40 9.87
C ARG A 41 -19.15 4.11 11.36
N GLN A 42 -18.08 4.07 12.14
CA GLN A 42 -18.18 3.88 13.59
C GLN A 42 -18.84 5.07 14.30
N ARG A 43 -18.53 6.30 13.87
CA ARG A 43 -19.01 7.52 14.54
C ARG A 43 -20.45 7.85 14.18
N PHE A 44 -20.87 7.55 12.96
CA PHE A 44 -22.16 7.99 12.41
C PHE A 44 -23.10 6.83 12.05
N GLY A 45 -22.66 5.57 12.21
CA GLY A 45 -23.49 4.40 11.97
C GLY A 45 -24.53 4.18 13.07
N SER A 46 -25.74 3.79 12.67
CA SER A 46 -26.85 3.46 13.59
C SER A 46 -27.02 1.96 13.84
N ASP A 47 -26.51 1.11 12.95
CA ASP A 47 -26.51 -0.35 13.12
C ASP A 47 -25.29 -0.80 13.93
N ALA A 48 -25.54 -1.39 15.10
CA ALA A 48 -24.52 -1.91 16.00
C ALA A 48 -23.66 -3.01 15.36
N ALA A 49 -24.23 -3.85 14.49
CA ALA A 49 -23.48 -4.90 13.80
C ALA A 49 -22.52 -4.29 12.77
N ALA A 50 -22.98 -3.33 11.97
CA ALA A 50 -22.14 -2.57 11.04
C ALA A 50 -21.05 -1.77 11.76
N VAL A 51 -21.33 -1.16 12.91
CA VAL A 51 -20.32 -0.45 13.71
C VAL A 51 -19.27 -1.43 14.26
N ALA A 52 -19.68 -2.60 14.74
CA ALA A 52 -18.75 -3.63 15.21
C ALA A 52 -17.88 -4.17 14.07
N GLN A 53 -18.44 -4.31 12.86
CA GLN A 53 -17.67 -4.68 11.67
C GLN A 53 -16.67 -3.58 11.29
N ALA A 54 -17.07 -2.31 11.29
CA ALA A 54 -16.18 -1.18 11.00
C ALA A 54 -15.01 -1.07 12.01
N ARG A 55 -15.19 -1.51 13.25
CA ARG A 55 -14.08 -1.62 14.24
C ARG A 55 -13.09 -2.72 13.91
N ARG A 56 -13.57 -3.87 13.43
CA ARG A 56 -12.69 -4.96 12.97
C ARG A 56 -11.91 -4.53 11.72
N GLU A 57 -12.61 -3.91 10.77
CA GLU A 57 -11.98 -3.34 9.56
C GLU A 57 -10.91 -2.31 9.92
N GLU A 58 -11.17 -1.39 10.86
CA GLU A 58 -10.15 -0.44 11.32
C GLU A 58 -8.93 -1.16 11.90
N ALA A 59 -9.11 -2.18 12.74
CA ALA A 59 -8.00 -2.92 13.33
C ALA A 59 -7.14 -3.61 12.28
N GLU A 60 -7.75 -4.23 11.26
CA GLU A 60 -7.06 -4.85 10.14
C GLU A 60 -6.29 -3.82 9.31
N LEU A 61 -6.94 -2.69 8.98
CA LEU A 61 -6.32 -1.60 8.20
C LEU A 61 -5.12 -0.96 8.93
N LEU A 62 -5.15 -0.88 10.26
CA LEU A 62 -4.01 -0.38 11.05
C LEU A 62 -2.80 -1.33 10.97
N VAL A 63 -3.01 -2.65 10.96
CA VAL A 63 -1.94 -3.64 10.77
C VAL A 63 -1.36 -3.54 9.36
N ASP A 64 -2.21 -3.37 8.35
CA ASP A 64 -1.76 -3.18 6.97
C ASP A 64 -0.98 -1.88 6.80
N LEU A 65 -1.42 -0.79 7.44
CA LEU A 65 -0.71 0.48 7.43
C LEU A 65 0.69 0.36 8.03
N ASP A 66 0.83 -0.29 9.19
CA ASP A 66 2.14 -0.53 9.82
C ASP A 66 3.10 -1.30 8.90
N ARG A 67 2.59 -2.36 8.27
CA ARG A 67 3.34 -3.15 7.29
C ARG A 67 3.81 -2.29 6.11
N ILE A 68 2.92 -1.48 5.53
CA ILE A 68 3.25 -0.60 4.39
C ILE A 68 4.29 0.44 4.81
N LEU A 69 4.13 1.09 5.97
CA LEU A 69 5.09 2.07 6.48
C LEU A 69 6.48 1.45 6.70
N THR A 70 6.53 0.21 7.19
CA THR A 70 7.79 -0.54 7.32
C THR A 70 8.44 -0.81 5.97
N GLN A 71 7.65 -1.19 4.95
CA GLN A 71 8.15 -1.42 3.59
C GLN A 71 8.66 -0.14 2.93
N ILE A 72 7.93 0.97 3.09
CA ILE A 72 8.37 2.30 2.66
C ILE A 72 9.70 2.61 3.34
N ARG A 73 9.83 2.43 4.66
CA ARG A 73 11.10 2.71 5.34
C ARG A 73 12.26 1.87 4.82
N ALA A 74 12.04 0.58 4.57
CA ALA A 74 13.05 -0.32 3.99
C ALA A 74 13.47 0.10 2.57
N ALA A 75 12.50 0.51 1.74
CA ALA A 75 12.78 1.00 0.40
C ALA A 75 13.51 2.36 0.42
N GLU A 76 13.26 3.21 1.41
CA GLU A 76 13.96 4.48 1.60
C GLU A 76 15.45 4.24 1.89
N TYR A 77 15.75 3.29 2.78
CA TYR A 77 17.13 2.92 3.09
C TYR A 77 17.89 2.41 1.86
N ARG A 78 17.26 1.60 1.01
CA ARG A 78 17.87 1.14 -0.25
C ARG A 78 18.16 2.27 -1.22
N ARG A 79 17.34 3.33 -1.22
CA ARG A 79 17.48 4.50 -2.12
C ARG A 79 18.48 5.54 -1.64
N ARG A 80 18.92 5.52 -0.38
CA ARG A 80 19.94 6.44 0.17
C ARG A 80 21.28 5.72 0.37
N PRO A 81 22.16 5.67 -0.64
CA PRO A 81 23.51 5.12 -0.48
C PRO A 81 24.29 6.01 0.51
N GLY A 82 24.66 5.45 1.67
CA GLY A 82 25.38 6.17 2.73
C GLY A 82 24.63 6.27 4.07
N SER A 83 23.41 5.74 4.18
CA SER A 83 22.75 5.55 5.47
C SER A 83 23.42 4.42 6.27
N ARG A 84 24.48 4.79 7.00
CA ARG A 84 25.34 4.03 7.91
C ARG A 84 25.06 2.52 8.05
N ARG A 85 26.04 1.73 7.59
CA ARG A 85 26.37 0.40 8.14
C ARG A 85 26.73 0.59 9.62
N TRP A 86 25.93 0.01 10.50
CA TRP A 86 26.27 -0.21 11.89
C TRP A 86 26.62 -1.69 12.03
#